data_AF-A0A9Q6N1F0-F1
#
_entry.id   AF-A0A9Q6N1F0-F1
#
_cell.length_a   1.000
_cell.length_b   1.000
_cell.length_c   1.000
_cell.angle_alpha   90.00
_cell.angle_beta   90.00
_cell.angle_gamma   90.00
#
_symmetry.space_group_name_H-M   'P 1'
#
loop_
_entity.id
_entity.type
_entity.pdbx_description
1 polymer ?
#
loop_
_entity_poly.entity_id
_entity_poly.type
_entity_poly.pdbx_seq_one_letter_code
_entity_poly.pdbx_strand_id
1 'polypeptide(L)'
;MHADKFVSGEPADVAVALPERPKVRPGNFIQYTASRLKNLRFTHRKTLNKPDAAAVQKTMFFALMLAVVIVPHVASATDLMATQTGDATDTFGLNSTVLRWIYMGEIVMSLVGFIKTRNPLIFVGLVIMLVISRALYGMIGA
;
A
#
# COMPACT_ATOMS: atom_id res chain seq x y z
N MET A 1 -63.52 46.67 -19.45
CA MET A 1 -64.85 46.18 -19.04
C MET A 1 -65.37 45.29 -20.15
N HIS A 2 -65.78 44.07 -19.77
CA HIS A 2 -66.67 43.15 -20.50
C HIS A 2 -66.13 42.47 -21.76
N ALA A 3 -66.42 41.21 -22.09
CA ALA A 3 -66.97 40.01 -21.45
C ALA A 3 -67.40 39.11 -22.63
N ASP A 4 -67.00 37.83 -22.58
CA ASP A 4 -67.73 36.66 -23.11
C ASP A 4 -67.86 36.48 -24.64
N LYS A 5 -67.42 35.32 -25.13
CA LYS A 5 -68.33 34.16 -25.31
C LYS A 5 -67.58 32.93 -25.79
N PHE A 6 -67.82 31.85 -25.07
CA PHE A 6 -67.49 30.47 -25.39
C PHE A 6 -68.19 30.05 -26.68
N VAL A 7 -67.44 29.47 -27.61
CA VAL A 7 -68.00 28.62 -28.67
C VAL A 7 -67.45 27.22 -28.46
N SER A 8 -68.41 26.36 -28.13
CA SER A 8 -68.36 24.91 -28.06
C SER A 8 -67.81 24.28 -29.33
N GLY A 9 -66.81 23.41 -29.17
CA GLY A 9 -66.33 22.50 -30.19
C GLY A 9 -65.38 21.52 -29.52
N GLU A 10 -65.85 20.29 -29.30
CA GLU A 10 -65.07 19.17 -28.76
C GLU A 10 -63.63 19.15 -29.29
N PRO A 11 -62.60 19.01 -28.44
CA PRO A 11 -61.41 18.35 -28.92
C PRO A 11 -61.82 16.89 -29.13
N ALA A 12 -62.11 16.55 -30.39
CA ALA A 12 -62.22 15.17 -30.81
C ALA A 12 -61.10 14.39 -30.12
N ASP A 13 -61.50 13.39 -29.34
CA ASP A 13 -60.65 12.42 -28.68
C ASP A 13 -59.90 11.65 -29.76
N VAL A 14 -58.89 12.30 -30.34
CA VAL A 14 -57.86 11.63 -31.10
C VAL A 14 -57.01 10.97 -30.05
N ALA A 15 -57.47 9.80 -29.60
CA ALA A 15 -56.67 8.79 -28.98
C ALA A 15 -55.55 8.41 -29.98
N VAL A 16 -54.52 9.24 -30.05
CA VAL A 16 -53.21 8.81 -30.51
C VAL A 16 -52.83 7.75 -29.49
N ALA A 17 -53.04 6.50 -29.87
CA ALA A 17 -52.58 5.35 -29.11
C ALA A 17 -51.05 5.44 -29.02
N LEU A 18 -50.57 6.16 -28.00
CA LEU A 18 -49.22 5.94 -27.51
C LEU A 18 -49.19 4.46 -27.12
N PRO A 19 -48.24 3.65 -27.62
CA PRO A 19 -48.11 2.29 -27.15
C PRO A 19 -47.92 2.37 -25.63
N GLU A 20 -48.84 1.76 -24.89
CA GLU A 20 -48.74 1.61 -23.44
C GLU A 20 -47.34 1.12 -23.13
N ARG A 21 -46.53 1.97 -22.48
CA ARG A 21 -45.27 1.49 -21.91
C ARG A 21 -45.66 0.40 -20.92
N PRO A 22 -45.11 -0.82 -21.04
CA PRO A 22 -45.39 -1.85 -20.06
C PRO A 22 -45.00 -1.27 -18.70
N LYS A 23 -45.94 -1.25 -17.76
CA LYS A 23 -45.67 -0.90 -16.37
C LYS A 23 -44.74 -1.97 -15.82
N VAL A 24 -43.43 -1.76 -16.02
CA VAL A 24 -42.39 -2.63 -15.48
C VAL A 24 -42.50 -2.52 -13.99
N ARG A 25 -43.16 -3.53 -13.39
CA ARG A 25 -43.09 -3.77 -11.95
C ARG A 25 -41.60 -3.75 -11.61
N PRO A 26 -41.11 -2.94 -10.66
CA PRO A 26 -39.73 -3.03 -10.21
C PRO A 26 -39.57 -4.38 -9.50
N GLY A 27 -39.41 -5.43 -10.31
CA GLY A 27 -39.13 -6.79 -9.89
C GLY A 27 -37.75 -6.75 -9.31
N ASN A 28 -37.72 -6.59 -7.98
CA ASN A 28 -36.55 -6.48 -7.13
C ASN A 28 -35.35 -7.26 -7.70
N PHE A 29 -34.34 -6.52 -8.15
CA PHE A 29 -33.01 -7.06 -8.47
C PHE A 29 -32.51 -7.96 -7.32
N ILE A 30 -32.86 -7.61 -6.08
CA ILE A 30 -32.67 -8.38 -4.85
C ILE A 30 -33.24 -9.81 -4.93
N GLN A 31 -34.41 -9.99 -5.57
CA GLN A 31 -35.03 -11.31 -5.72
C GLN A 31 -34.32 -12.12 -6.81
N TYR A 32 -33.83 -11.50 -7.88
CA TYR A 32 -33.06 -12.19 -8.92
C TYR A 32 -31.69 -12.65 -8.40
N THR A 33 -31.02 -11.82 -7.60
CA THR A 33 -29.74 -12.17 -6.95
C THR A 33 -29.93 -13.20 -5.83
N ALA A 34 -30.98 -13.08 -5.00
CA ALA A 34 -31.28 -14.05 -3.95
C ALA A 34 -31.64 -15.44 -4.51
N SER A 35 -32.34 -15.49 -5.65
CA SER A 35 -32.71 -16.75 -6.32
C SER A 35 -31.48 -17.47 -6.89
N ARG A 36 -30.49 -16.73 -7.40
CA ARG A 36 -29.20 -17.27 -7.87
C ARG A 36 -28.36 -17.82 -6.72
N LEU A 37 -28.37 -17.18 -5.56
CA LEU A 37 -27.63 -17.64 -4.38
C LEU A 37 -28.28 -18.89 -3.75
N LYS A 38 -29.61 -19.02 -3.79
CA LYS A 38 -30.32 -20.21 -3.28
C LYS A 38 -29.97 -21.50 -4.02
N ASN A 39 -29.57 -21.39 -5.30
CA ASN A 39 -29.08 -22.51 -6.10
C ASN A 39 -27.58 -22.78 -5.91
N LEU A 40 -26.86 -21.94 -5.18
CA LEU A 40 -25.49 -22.20 -4.71
C LEU A 40 -25.49 -23.07 -3.43
N ARG A 41 -26.44 -24.00 -3.32
CA ARG A 41 -26.40 -25.05 -2.31
C ARG A 41 -25.33 -26.05 -2.72
N PHE A 42 -24.18 -25.96 -2.06
CA PHE A 42 -23.06 -26.91 -2.10
C PHE A 42 -23.55 -28.35 -1.87
N THR A 43 -24.03 -28.96 -2.94
CA THR A 43 -24.40 -30.37 -3.03
C THR A 43 -23.18 -31.13 -3.50
N HIS A 44 -22.13 -31.12 -2.67
CA HIS A 44 -21.14 -32.18 -2.69
C HIS A 44 -20.38 -32.24 -1.37
N ARG A 45 -21.09 -32.58 -0.30
CA ARG A 45 -20.43 -33.29 0.80
C ARG A 45 -20.18 -34.72 0.34
N LYS A 46 -19.12 -34.91 -0.46
CA LYS A 46 -18.52 -36.25 -0.55
C LYS A 46 -18.09 -36.58 0.87
N THR A 47 -18.62 -37.68 1.41
CA THR A 47 -18.12 -38.29 2.63
C THR A 47 -16.61 -38.39 2.50
N LEU A 48 -15.86 -37.65 3.34
CA LEU A 48 -14.41 -37.75 3.35
C LEU A 48 -14.07 -39.20 3.67
N ASN A 49 -13.66 -39.96 2.64
CA ASN A 49 -12.96 -41.21 2.85
C ASN A 49 -11.78 -40.93 3.78
N LYS A 50 -11.47 -41.88 4.67
CA LYS A 50 -10.22 -41.90 5.44
C LYS A 50 -9.11 -41.44 4.50
N PRO A 51 -8.42 -40.33 4.80
CA PRO A 51 -7.56 -39.76 3.81
C PRO A 51 -6.38 -40.70 3.66
N ASP A 52 -6.18 -41.24 2.46
CA ASP A 52 -4.96 -41.98 2.14
C ASP A 52 -3.77 -41.09 2.55
N ALA A 53 -2.76 -41.66 3.22
CA ALA A 53 -1.65 -40.86 3.75
C ALA A 53 -1.00 -39.97 2.67
N ALA A 54 -1.00 -40.45 1.42
CA ALA A 54 -0.55 -39.71 0.25
C ALA A 54 -1.47 -38.53 -0.14
N ALA A 55 -2.78 -38.63 0.07
CA ALA A 55 -3.74 -37.55 -0.18
C ALA A 55 -3.62 -36.45 0.90
N VAL A 56 -3.47 -36.82 2.18
CA VAL A 56 -3.16 -35.86 3.26
C VAL A 56 -1.90 -35.09 2.93
N GLN A 57 -0.83 -35.80 2.55
CA GLN A 57 0.45 -35.19 2.22
C GLN A 57 0.34 -34.22 1.03
N LYS A 58 -0.38 -34.59 -0.03
CA LYS A 58 -0.63 -33.71 -1.19
C LYS A 58 -1.43 -32.46 -0.80
N THR A 59 -2.46 -32.60 0.03
CA THR A 59 -3.24 -31.45 0.51
C THR A 59 -2.44 -30.57 1.45
N MET A 60 -1.53 -31.14 2.25
CA MET A 60 -0.64 -30.41 3.14
C MET A 60 0.39 -29.60 2.35
N PHE A 61 0.99 -30.19 1.30
CA PHE A 61 1.89 -29.45 0.41
C PHE A 61 1.16 -28.35 -0.37
N PHE A 62 -0.07 -28.61 -0.83
CA PHE A 62 -0.88 -27.59 -1.49
C PHE A 62 -1.24 -26.43 -0.53
N ALA A 63 -1.63 -26.74 0.71
CA ALA A 63 -1.89 -25.73 1.73
C ALA A 63 -0.62 -24.93 2.10
N LEU A 64 0.54 -25.60 2.16
CA LEU A 64 1.84 -24.95 2.38
C LEU A 64 2.19 -23.99 1.23
N MET A 65 2.03 -24.43 -0.02
CA MET A 65 2.25 -23.60 -1.21
C MET A 65 1.30 -22.40 -1.23
N LEU A 66 0.03 -22.62 -0.88
CA LEU A 66 -0.96 -21.56 -0.79
C LEU A 66 -0.62 -20.56 0.33
N ALA A 67 -0.13 -21.03 1.48
CA ALA A 67 0.33 -20.17 2.56
C ALA A 67 1.54 -19.32 2.15
N VAL A 68 2.52 -19.90 1.44
CA VAL A 68 3.69 -19.15 0.92
C VAL A 68 3.27 -18.05 -0.05
N VAL A 69 2.22 -18.27 -0.85
CA VAL A 69 1.71 -17.27 -1.80
C VAL A 69 0.87 -16.20 -1.11
N ILE A 70 0.04 -16.55 -0.12
CA ILE A 70 -0.90 -15.61 0.51
C ILE A 70 -0.25 -14.76 1.61
N VAL A 71 0.68 -15.32 2.38
CA VAL A 71 1.31 -14.63 3.53
C VAL A 71 1.97 -13.28 3.14
N PRO A 72 2.71 -13.17 2.01
CA PRO A 72 3.26 -11.89 1.55
C PRO A 72 2.22 -10.86 1.13
N HIS A 73 1.01 -11.29 0.77
CA HIS A 73 -0.07 -10.42 0.28
C HIS A 73 -1.05 -9.99 1.38
N VAL A 74 -1.09 -10.71 2.51
CA VAL A 74 -1.94 -10.37 3.68
C VAL A 74 -1.13 -9.66 4.77
N ALA A 75 0.19 -9.85 4.81
CA ALA A 75 1.07 -8.94 5.52
C ALA A 75 1.11 -7.62 4.75
N SER A 76 0.41 -6.59 5.23
CA SER A 76 0.76 -5.20 4.91
C SER A 76 2.28 -5.11 5.00
N ALA A 77 2.96 -4.71 3.93
CA ALA A 77 4.41 -4.66 3.87
C ALA A 77 4.92 -3.57 4.83
N THR A 78 4.94 -3.86 6.13
CA THR A 78 5.71 -3.10 7.11
C THR A 78 7.17 -3.41 6.76
N ASP A 79 7.82 -2.44 6.14
CA ASP A 79 9.21 -2.54 5.73
C ASP A 79 10.08 -2.82 6.97
N LEU A 80 10.52 -4.08 7.09
CA LEU A 80 11.35 -4.53 8.20
C LEU A 80 12.78 -3.94 8.12
N MET A 81 13.17 -3.43 6.95
CA MET A 81 14.41 -2.66 6.78
C MET A 81 14.22 -1.20 7.20
N ALA A 82 13.01 -0.63 7.16
CA ALA A 82 12.78 0.76 7.56
C ALA A 82 13.17 0.99 9.03
N THR A 83 12.84 0.07 9.94
CA THR A 83 13.27 0.16 11.34
C THR A 83 14.80 0.10 11.47
N GLN A 84 15.47 -0.71 10.65
CA GLN A 84 16.94 -0.84 10.67
C GLN A 84 17.65 0.41 10.14
N THR A 85 17.04 1.15 9.21
CA THR A 85 17.62 2.42 8.72
C THR A 85 17.64 3.51 9.80
N GLY A 86 16.70 3.48 10.75
CA GLY A 86 16.68 4.37 11.91
C GLY A 86 17.88 4.13 12.84
N ASP A 87 18.11 2.89 13.24
CA ASP A 87 19.23 2.51 14.12
C ASP A 87 20.60 2.81 13.48
N ALA A 88 20.72 2.63 12.15
CA ALA A 88 21.92 2.98 11.41
C ALA A 88 22.16 4.49 11.39
N THR A 89 21.10 5.28 11.24
CA THR A 89 21.17 6.75 11.27
C THR A 89 21.52 7.26 12.67
N ASP A 90 21.08 6.60 13.73
CA ASP A 90 21.46 6.97 15.10
C ASP A 90 22.92 6.60 15.42
N THR A 91 23.41 5.48 14.89
CA THR A 91 24.79 5.00 15.11
C THR A 91 25.83 5.72 14.27
N PHE A 92 25.48 6.04 13.02
CA PHE A 92 26.35 6.75 12.10
C PHE A 92 25.62 8.01 11.67
N GLY A 93 25.13 8.81 12.62
CA GLY A 93 24.42 10.08 12.45
C GLY A 93 25.29 11.33 12.57
N LEU A 94 24.83 12.48 12.04
CA LEU A 94 25.58 13.73 12.08
C LEU A 94 25.88 14.20 13.52
N ASN A 95 25.02 13.81 14.46
CA ASN A 95 25.17 14.05 15.89
C ASN A 95 25.53 12.78 16.66
N SER A 96 26.00 11.72 15.98
CA SER A 96 26.30 10.46 16.63
C SER A 96 27.66 10.47 17.33
N THR A 97 27.74 9.68 18.40
CA THR A 97 28.96 9.47 19.18
C THR A 97 30.10 8.95 18.33
N VAL A 98 29.83 8.09 17.33
CA VAL A 98 30.86 7.56 16.42
C VAL A 98 31.51 8.69 15.63
N LEU A 99 30.71 9.56 15.01
CA LEU A 99 31.23 10.68 14.24
C LEU A 99 32.05 11.64 15.11
N ARG A 100 31.63 11.84 16.36
CA ARG A 100 32.35 12.65 17.34
C ARG A 100 33.73 12.07 17.66
N TRP A 101 33.86 10.74 17.78
CA TRP A 101 35.14 10.08 17.99
C TRP A 101 36.07 10.17 16.77
N ILE A 102 35.53 10.08 15.55
CA ILE A 102 36.33 10.26 14.34
C ILE A 102 36.89 11.70 14.28
N TYR A 103 36.07 12.72 14.57
CA TYR A 103 36.56 14.10 14.67
C TYR A 103 37.65 14.26 15.74
N MET A 104 37.47 13.66 16.92
CA MET A 104 38.49 13.70 17.97
C MET A 104 39.80 13.03 17.53
N GLY A 105 39.72 11.90 16.82
CA GLY A 105 40.88 11.21 16.26
C GLY A 105 41.64 12.06 15.23
N GLU A 106 40.91 12.70 14.32
CA GLU A 106 41.49 13.58 13.30
C GLU A 106 42.19 14.79 13.93
N ILE A 107 41.61 15.38 14.99
CA ILE A 107 42.24 16.49 15.72
C ILE A 107 43.56 16.05 16.35
N VAL A 108 43.59 14.88 17.02
CA VAL A 108 44.80 14.37 17.66
C VAL A 108 45.88 14.05 16.63
N MET A 109 45.52 13.35 15.54
CA MET A 109 46.45 13.01 14.46
C MET A 109 46.96 14.26 13.73
N SER A 110 46.10 15.24 13.50
CA SER A 110 46.48 16.53 12.90
C SER A 110 47.44 17.30 13.79
N LEU A 111 47.22 17.30 15.11
CA LEU A 111 48.12 17.95 16.06
C LEU A 111 49.50 17.28 16.11
N VAL A 112 49.53 15.95 16.20
CA VAL A 112 50.78 15.17 16.17
C VAL A 112 51.53 15.37 14.85
N GLY A 113 50.79 15.33 13.73
CA GLY A 113 51.33 15.58 12.39
C GLY A 113 51.88 17.00 12.25
N PHE A 114 51.18 18.00 12.78
CA PHE A 114 51.62 19.39 12.77
C PHE A 114 52.91 19.59 13.57
N ILE A 115 53.03 18.97 14.75
CA ILE A 115 54.26 19.05 15.57
C ILE A 115 55.45 18.50 14.79
N LYS A 116 55.28 17.37 14.08
CA LYS A 116 56.35 16.69 13.35
C LYS A 116 56.76 17.41 12.06
N THR A 117 55.79 17.90 11.30
CA THR A 117 56.03 18.45 9.95
C THR A 117 56.10 19.97 9.90
N ARG A 118 55.59 20.66 10.94
CA ARG A 118 55.42 22.12 10.99
C ARG A 118 54.62 22.70 9.82
N ASN A 119 53.82 21.86 9.14
CA ASN A 119 53.02 22.27 8.00
C ASN A 119 51.54 22.48 8.41
N PRO A 120 50.99 23.71 8.33
CA PRO A 120 49.59 23.96 8.69
C PRO A 120 48.58 23.30 7.74
N LEU A 121 49.02 22.84 6.56
CA LEU A 121 48.16 22.17 5.58
C LEU A 121 47.54 20.87 6.13
N ILE A 122 48.13 20.28 7.18
CA ILE A 122 47.58 19.08 7.83
C ILE A 122 46.16 19.33 8.38
N PHE A 123 45.85 20.55 8.83
CA PHE A 123 44.50 20.87 9.31
C PHE A 123 43.43 20.90 8.21
N VAL A 124 43.82 20.86 6.93
CA VAL A 124 42.87 20.73 5.82
C VAL A 124 42.12 19.40 5.91
N GLY A 125 42.72 18.36 6.49
CA GLY A 125 42.05 17.09 6.78
C GLY A 125 40.77 17.26 7.61
N LEU A 126 40.78 18.12 8.62
CA LEU A 126 39.59 18.45 9.42
C LEU A 126 38.48 19.09 8.59
N VAL A 127 38.83 20.01 7.70
CA VAL A 127 37.85 20.70 6.83
C VAL A 127 37.22 19.71 5.86
N ILE A 128 38.05 18.87 5.23
CA ILE A 128 37.58 17.83 4.31
C ILE A 128 36.66 16.84 5.04
N MET A 129 37.05 16.39 6.23
CA MET A 129 36.24 15.44 7.01
C MET A 129 34.87 16.03 7.37
N LEU A 130 34.82 17.31 7.72
CA LEU A 130 33.57 18.02 8.01
C LEU A 130 32.64 18.07 6.78
N VAL A 131 33.18 18.38 5.60
CA VAL A 131 32.40 18.45 4.36
C VAL A 131 31.89 17.08 3.95
N ILE A 132 32.74 16.05 3.98
CA ILE A 132 32.36 14.67 3.62
C ILE A 132 31.23 14.17 4.53
N SER A 133 31.34 14.39 5.83
CA SER A 133 30.32 13.98 6.78
C SER A 133 28.96 14.59 6.41
N ARG A 134 28.92 15.89 6.13
CA ARG A 134 27.68 16.58 5.70
C ARG A 134 27.15 16.07 4.37
N ALA A 135 28.02 15.81 3.40
CA ALA A 135 27.64 15.29 2.09
C ALA A 135 27.01 13.89 2.18
N LEU A 136 27.60 12.99 2.98
CA LEU A 136 27.07 11.63 3.17
C LEU A 136 25.68 11.62 3.81
N TYR A 137 25.43 12.46 4.83
CA TYR A 137 24.06 12.58 5.36
C TYR A 137 23.08 13.19 4.37
N GLY A 138 23.53 14.16 3.58
CA GLY A 138 22.70 14.75 2.53
C GLY A 138 22.25 13.73 1.49
N MET A 139 23.01 12.64 1.29
CA MET A 139 22.67 11.55 0.38
C MET A 139 21.75 10.48 1.00
N ILE A 140 21.87 10.23 2.31
CA ILE A 140 21.07 9.19 3.00
C ILE A 140 19.67 9.69 3.36
N GLY A 141 19.50 11.00 3.56
CA GLY A 141 18.21 11.63 3.86
C GLY A 141 17.40 12.11 2.66
N ALA A 142 17.73 11.66 1.43
CA ALA A 142 17.06 12.01 0.19
C ALA A 142 16.17 10.86 -0.34
#